data_AF-A0A959P570-F1
#
_entry.id   AF-A0A959P570-F1
#
_cell.length_a   1.000
_cell.length_b   1.000
_cell.length_c   1.000
_cell.angle_alpha   90.00
_cell.angle_beta   90.00
_cell.angle_gamma   90.00
#
_symmetry.space_group_name_H-M   'P 1'
#
loop_
_entity.id
_entity.type
_entity.pdbx_description
1 polymer ?
#
loop_
_entity_poly.entity_id
_entity_poly.type
_entity_poly.pdbx_seq_one_letter_code
_entity_poly.pdbx_strand_id
1 'polypeptide(L)'
;MKALRILLAVLSTLAIVLLTLYSEQLTNAALDAWQFGWMNAYLFPRVLLVFLTISILIVFLPLLNLYKVGKWVFGIVIIAASVGGYLAVNLPYIDDWSREGETLDSSLDGNQIEAQLNSMRPDYNGLVFLVLPNCPYCFDAFPNIVRLKERNPNLDVSIFVSAMDSSKFQFFKEHIPETELPIHMIRDYKQATALSKGKFPTFLYFKNERLVYRWSNNQFGYPALDWIEAGLE
;
A
#
# COMPACT_ATOMS: atom_id res chain seq x y z
N MET A 1 -37.86 10.10 -21.52
CA MET A 1 -37.18 8.90 -20.97
C MET A 1 -35.92 8.48 -21.71
N LYS A 2 -35.91 8.33 -23.05
CA LYS A 2 -34.69 7.92 -23.80
C LYS A 2 -33.51 8.89 -23.63
N ALA A 3 -33.74 10.20 -23.78
CA ALA A 3 -32.70 11.22 -23.60
C ALA A 3 -32.05 11.18 -22.21
N LEU A 4 -32.85 11.00 -21.15
CA LEU A 4 -32.34 10.85 -19.78
C LEU A 4 -31.45 9.61 -19.62
N ARG A 5 -31.85 8.47 -20.21
CA ARG A 5 -31.02 7.26 -20.18
C ARG A 5 -29.69 7.45 -20.92
N ILE A 6 -29.72 8.10 -22.08
CA ILE A 6 -28.50 8.42 -22.83
C ILE A 6 -27.58 9.31 -21.99
N LEU A 7 -28.13 10.36 -21.37
CA LEU A 7 -27.37 11.25 -20.49
C LEU A 7 -26.73 10.48 -19.33
N LEU A 8 -27.48 9.63 -18.64
CA LEU A 8 -26.97 8.81 -17.53
C LEU A 8 -25.86 7.85 -17.97
N ALA A 9 -25.98 7.25 -19.16
CA ALA A 9 -24.94 6.39 -19.70
C ALA A 9 -23.66 7.19 -20.00
N VAL A 10 -23.77 8.37 -20.62
CA VAL A 10 -22.63 9.26 -20.88
C VAL A 10 -21.94 9.69 -19.59
N LEU A 11 -22.71 10.10 -18.58
CA LEU A 11 -22.17 10.49 -17.28
C LEU A 11 -21.48 9.33 -16.57
N SER A 12 -22.04 8.11 -16.63
CA SER A 12 -21.42 6.94 -16.03
C SER A 12 -20.13 6.55 -16.75
N THR A 13 -20.08 6.63 -18.08
CA THR A 13 -18.85 6.41 -18.86
C THR A 13 -17.79 7.44 -18.50
N LEU A 14 -18.15 8.72 -18.42
CA LEU A 14 -17.24 9.78 -17.99
C LEU A 14 -16.73 9.52 -16.57
N ALA A 15 -17.61 9.10 -15.65
CA ALA A 15 -17.24 8.75 -14.29
C ALA A 15 -16.25 7.58 -14.24
N ILE A 16 -16.39 6.54 -15.09
CA ILE A 16 -15.42 5.44 -15.19
C ILE A 16 -14.05 5.95 -15.67
N VAL A 17 -14.02 6.83 -16.67
CA VAL A 17 -12.77 7.43 -17.16
C VAL A 17 -12.09 8.23 -16.05
N LEU A 18 -12.83 9.10 -15.37
CA LEU A 18 -12.30 9.89 -14.25
C LEU A 18 -11.83 9.00 -13.10
N LEU A 19 -12.62 7.99 -12.73
CA LEU A 19 -12.27 7.00 -11.70
C LEU A 19 -10.97 6.27 -12.04
N THR A 20 -10.77 5.94 -13.32
CA THR A 20 -9.55 5.26 -13.79
C THR A 20 -8.33 6.16 -13.68
N LEU A 21 -8.45 7.43 -14.09
CA LEU A 21 -7.35 8.40 -14.07
C LEU A 21 -7.01 8.89 -12.65
N TYR A 22 -8.00 8.94 -11.76
CA TYR A 22 -7.86 9.50 -10.41
C TYR A 22 -8.03 8.45 -9.29
N SER A 23 -7.76 7.16 -9.60
CA SER A 23 -7.95 6.06 -8.65
C SER A 23 -7.06 6.19 -7.41
N GLU A 24 -5.83 6.67 -7.58
CA GLU A 24 -4.87 6.87 -6.49
C GLU A 24 -5.34 8.00 -5.56
N GLN A 25 -5.75 9.14 -6.12
CA GLN A 25 -6.26 10.26 -5.33
C GLN A 25 -7.54 9.87 -4.59
N LEU A 26 -8.38 9.03 -5.20
CA LEU A 26 -9.57 8.50 -4.54
C LEU A 26 -9.23 7.54 -3.40
N THR A 27 -8.21 6.69 -3.58
CA THR A 27 -7.67 5.82 -2.52
C THR A 27 -7.14 6.65 -1.36
N ASN A 28 -6.34 7.69 -1.66
CA ASN A 28 -5.81 8.63 -0.67
C ASN A 28 -6.92 9.40 0.05
N ALA A 29 -7.95 9.85 -0.67
CA ALA A 29 -9.11 10.50 -0.05
C ALA A 29 -9.89 9.53 0.85
N ALA A 30 -10.04 8.27 0.44
CA ALA A 30 -10.69 7.25 1.27
C ALA A 30 -9.90 6.97 2.55
N LEU A 31 -8.56 6.91 2.46
CA LEU A 31 -7.67 6.82 3.61
C LEU A 31 -7.81 8.06 4.51
N ASP A 32 -7.47 9.24 3.98
CA ASP A 32 -7.17 10.42 4.80
C ASP A 32 -8.44 11.20 5.18
N ALA A 33 -9.40 11.34 4.27
CA ALA A 33 -10.62 12.12 4.52
C ALA A 33 -11.76 11.27 5.09
N TRP A 34 -11.90 10.02 4.65
CA TRP A 34 -13.00 9.14 5.09
C TRP A 34 -12.59 8.13 6.15
N GLN A 35 -11.29 8.08 6.49
CA GLN A 35 -10.76 7.24 7.56
C GLN A 35 -11.04 5.75 7.32
N PHE A 36 -11.02 5.31 6.06
CA PHE A 36 -11.08 3.90 5.75
C PHE A 36 -9.76 3.22 6.18
N GLY A 37 -9.85 1.93 6.50
CA GLY A 37 -8.67 1.06 6.55
C GLY A 37 -8.00 0.99 5.18
N TRP A 38 -6.72 0.66 5.16
CA TRP A 38 -5.85 0.55 4.00
C TRP A 38 -6.43 -0.34 2.91
N MET A 39 -6.85 -1.55 3.27
CA MET A 39 -7.45 -2.49 2.32
C MET A 39 -8.76 -1.95 1.74
N ASN A 40 -9.61 -1.37 2.60
CA ASN A 40 -10.91 -0.85 2.18
C ASN A 40 -10.76 0.37 1.27
N ALA A 41 -9.81 1.26 1.56
CA ALA A 41 -9.51 2.41 0.73
C ALA A 41 -8.99 1.98 -0.65
N TYR A 42 -8.11 0.98 -0.70
CA TYR A 42 -7.62 0.43 -1.96
C TYR A 42 -8.73 -0.28 -2.76
N LEU A 43 -9.64 -0.99 -2.09
CA LEU A 43 -10.78 -1.64 -2.73
C LEU A 43 -11.83 -0.66 -3.26
N PHE A 44 -11.94 0.51 -2.65
CA PHE A 44 -13.04 1.44 -2.88
C PHE A 44 -13.18 1.85 -4.36
N PRO A 45 -12.13 2.31 -5.09
CA PRO A 45 -12.25 2.63 -6.51
C PRO A 45 -12.72 1.44 -7.36
N ARG A 46 -12.30 0.22 -7.01
CA ARG A 46 -12.64 -1.01 -7.76
C ARG A 46 -14.10 -1.40 -7.57
N VAL A 47 -14.61 -1.27 -6.34
CA VAL A 47 -16.02 -1.47 -6.04
C VAL A 47 -16.88 -0.43 -6.77
N LEU A 48 -16.46 0.84 -6.78
CA LEU A 48 -17.15 1.91 -7.49
C LEU A 48 -17.17 1.65 -9.02
N LEU A 49 -16.09 1.14 -9.59
CA LEU A 49 -16.01 0.75 -11.00
C LEU A 49 -17.09 -0.30 -11.35
N VAL A 50 -17.26 -1.31 -10.50
CA VAL A 50 -18.29 -2.35 -10.69
C VAL A 50 -19.69 -1.73 -10.69
N PHE A 51 -19.99 -0.86 -9.72
CA PHE A 51 -21.29 -0.19 -9.66
C PHE A 51 -21.57 0.70 -10.88
N LEU A 52 -20.57 1.46 -11.35
CA LEU A 52 -20.70 2.28 -12.55
C LEU A 52 -20.89 1.43 -13.81
N THR A 53 -20.15 0.33 -13.93
CA THR A 53 -20.27 -0.59 -15.06
C THR A 53 -21.67 -1.22 -15.11
N ILE A 54 -22.18 -1.69 -13.97
CA ILE A 54 -23.55 -2.22 -13.86
C ILE A 54 -24.57 -1.14 -14.21
N SER A 55 -24.36 0.10 -13.75
CA SER A 55 -25.24 1.23 -14.07
C SER A 55 -25.32 1.48 -15.58
N ILE A 56 -24.17 1.45 -16.29
CA ILE A 56 -24.14 1.54 -17.76
C ILE A 56 -24.93 0.41 -18.39
N LEU A 57 -24.74 -0.84 -17.96
CA LEU A 57 -25.45 -1.99 -18.52
C LEU A 57 -26.97 -1.87 -18.37
N ILE A 58 -27.44 -1.51 -17.17
CA ILE A 58 -28.88 -1.36 -16.88
C ILE A 58 -29.50 -0.24 -17.73
N VAL A 59 -28.79 0.87 -17.91
CA VAL A 59 -29.31 2.04 -18.62
C VAL A 59 -29.22 1.88 -20.14
N PHE A 60 -28.11 1.32 -20.63
CA PHE A 60 -27.75 1.32 -22.05
C PHE A 60 -28.24 0.08 -22.81
N LEU A 61 -28.18 -1.13 -22.22
CA LEU A 61 -28.63 -2.36 -22.91
C LEU A 61 -30.10 -2.31 -23.38
N PRO A 62 -31.05 -1.71 -22.63
CA PRO A 62 -32.43 -1.58 -23.10
C PRO A 62 -32.60 -0.60 -24.27
N LEU A 63 -31.65 0.31 -24.50
CA LEU A 63 -31.70 1.27 -25.62
C LEU A 63 -31.30 0.64 -26.95
N LEU A 64 -30.62 -0.51 -26.93
CA LEU A 64 -30.12 -1.18 -28.11
C LEU A 64 -31.20 -2.09 -28.73
N ASN A 65 -31.44 -1.93 -30.03
CA ASN A 65 -32.29 -2.80 -30.84
C ASN A 65 -31.52 -4.06 -31.30
N LEU A 66 -30.87 -4.75 -30.35
CA LEU A 66 -30.16 -6.00 -30.59
C LEU A 66 -31.02 -7.20 -30.18
N TYR A 67 -30.81 -8.33 -30.85
CA TYR A 67 -31.35 -9.63 -30.44
C TYR A 67 -30.75 -10.06 -29.09
N LYS A 68 -31.39 -11.01 -28.39
CA LYS A 68 -31.04 -11.41 -27.01
C LYS A 68 -29.56 -11.72 -26.85
N VAL A 69 -29.00 -12.54 -27.75
CA VAL A 69 -27.57 -12.91 -27.72
C VAL A 69 -26.67 -11.70 -28.01
N GLY A 70 -27.04 -10.82 -28.94
CA GLY A 70 -26.29 -9.58 -29.21
C GLY A 70 -26.18 -8.67 -27.97
N LYS A 71 -27.23 -8.59 -27.14
CA LYS A 71 -27.19 -7.84 -25.87
C LYS A 71 -26.23 -8.44 -24.86
N TRP A 72 -26.17 -9.78 -24.77
CA TRP A 72 -25.22 -10.48 -23.90
C TRP A 72 -23.78 -10.23 -24.33
N VAL A 73 -23.48 -10.40 -25.62
CA VAL A 73 -22.14 -10.14 -26.17
C VAL A 73 -21.72 -8.69 -25.91
N PHE A 74 -22.61 -7.73 -26.19
CA PHE A 74 -22.32 -6.32 -25.95
C PHE A 74 -22.11 -6.00 -24.46
N GLY A 75 -22.88 -6.63 -23.57
CA GLY A 75 -22.70 -6.50 -22.14
C GLY A 75 -21.34 -6.99 -21.66
N ILE A 76 -20.90 -8.15 -22.16
CA ILE A 76 -19.56 -8.69 -21.89
C ILE A 76 -18.48 -7.73 -22.38
N VAL A 77 -18.64 -7.15 -23.58
CA VAL A 77 -17.70 -6.17 -24.12
C VAL A 77 -17.61 -4.92 -23.24
N ILE A 78 -18.73 -4.40 -22.73
CA ILE A 78 -18.71 -3.26 -21.79
C ILE A 78 -17.94 -3.63 -20.53
N ILE A 79 -18.23 -4.79 -19.91
CA ILE A 79 -17.53 -5.22 -18.69
C ILE A 79 -16.03 -5.36 -18.96
N ALA A 80 -15.66 -6.04 -20.03
CA ALA A 80 -14.27 -6.24 -20.42
C ALA A 80 -13.57 -4.90 -20.72
N ALA A 81 -14.24 -3.96 -21.37
CA ALA A 81 -13.70 -2.63 -21.66
C ALA A 81 -13.52 -1.79 -20.38
N SER A 82 -14.49 -1.80 -19.47
CA SER A 82 -14.41 -1.06 -18.20
C SER A 82 -13.35 -1.62 -17.27
N VAL A 83 -13.35 -2.95 -17.05
CA VAL A 83 -12.37 -3.62 -16.19
C VAL A 83 -10.99 -3.59 -16.84
N GLY A 84 -10.89 -3.98 -18.10
CA GLY A 84 -9.62 -3.99 -18.84
C GLY A 84 -9.01 -2.60 -18.98
N GLY A 85 -9.83 -1.58 -19.25
CA GLY A 85 -9.40 -0.19 -19.30
C GLY A 85 -8.88 0.32 -17.95
N TYR A 86 -9.56 -0.03 -16.85
CA TYR A 86 -9.10 0.31 -15.51
C TYR A 86 -7.77 -0.36 -15.18
N LEU A 87 -7.65 -1.67 -15.40
CA LEU A 87 -6.45 -2.45 -15.10
C LEU A 87 -5.24 -2.09 -15.98
N ALA A 88 -5.48 -1.59 -17.20
CA ALA A 88 -4.41 -1.11 -18.07
C ALA A 88 -3.69 0.12 -17.51
N VAL A 89 -4.36 0.90 -16.66
CA VAL A 89 -3.80 2.08 -15.99
C VAL A 89 -3.40 1.77 -14.55
N ASN A 90 -4.22 0.97 -13.85
CA ASN A 90 -4.08 0.65 -12.43
C ASN A 90 -3.81 -0.85 -12.27
N LEU A 91 -2.60 -1.27 -12.63
CA LEU A 91 -2.19 -2.67 -12.54
C LEU A 91 -2.26 -3.14 -11.08
N PRO A 92 -2.99 -4.23 -10.76
CA PRO A 92 -3.00 -4.79 -9.44
C PRO A 92 -1.71 -5.58 -9.22
N TYR A 93 -0.99 -5.28 -8.15
CA TYR A 93 0.12 -6.11 -7.70
C TYR A 93 -0.40 -7.13 -6.69
N ILE A 94 0.00 -8.40 -6.85
CA ILE A 94 -0.43 -9.46 -5.93
C ILE A 94 0.06 -9.20 -4.50
N ASP A 95 1.23 -8.60 -4.39
CA ASP A 95 1.89 -8.28 -3.12
C ASP A 95 1.13 -7.23 -2.30
N ASP A 96 0.32 -6.36 -2.96
CA ASP A 96 -0.54 -5.36 -2.28
C ASP A 96 -1.59 -6.03 -1.37
N TRP A 97 -1.90 -7.30 -1.60
CA TRP A 97 -2.90 -8.07 -0.87
C TRP A 97 -2.28 -8.97 0.19
N SER A 98 -0.95 -8.92 0.35
CA SER A 98 -0.25 -9.79 1.28
C SER A 98 -0.26 -9.24 2.70
N ARG A 99 -0.45 -10.16 3.65
CA ARG A 99 -0.05 -10.02 5.06
C ARG A 99 0.98 -11.07 5.47
N GLU A 100 1.43 -11.88 4.52
CA GLU A 100 2.22 -13.09 4.76
C GLU A 100 3.65 -12.73 5.16
N GLY A 101 3.88 -12.35 6.41
CA GLY A 101 5.23 -12.26 6.96
C GLY A 101 5.55 -13.42 7.88
N GLU A 102 6.63 -13.29 8.63
CA GLU A 102 7.19 -14.33 9.46
C GLU A 102 7.13 -13.91 10.93
N THR A 103 6.50 -14.73 11.76
CA THR A 103 6.58 -14.65 13.21
C THR A 103 7.98 -15.08 13.66
N LEU A 104 8.56 -14.32 14.59
CA LEU A 104 9.90 -14.57 15.11
C LEU A 104 9.78 -14.82 16.60
N ASP A 105 10.14 -16.03 17.03
CA ASP A 105 9.92 -16.44 18.43
C ASP A 105 11.13 -16.25 19.34
N SER A 106 12.36 -16.09 18.79
CA SER A 106 13.59 -15.81 19.58
C SER A 106 14.91 -15.86 18.78
N SER A 107 14.91 -16.31 17.53
CA SER A 107 16.15 -16.64 16.81
C SER A 107 16.97 -15.42 16.32
N LEU A 108 16.49 -14.21 16.58
CA LEU A 108 17.12 -12.95 16.15
C LEU A 108 17.34 -11.98 17.32
N ASP A 109 17.17 -12.45 18.55
CA ASP A 109 17.36 -11.66 19.77
C ASP A 109 18.79 -11.09 19.85
N GLY A 110 18.91 -9.85 20.31
CA GLY A 110 20.21 -9.18 20.46
C GLY A 110 20.85 -8.70 19.16
N ASN A 111 20.06 -8.52 18.10
CA ASN A 111 20.54 -7.86 16.88
C ASN A 111 20.86 -6.35 17.14
N GLN A 112 21.63 -5.70 16.26
CA GLN A 112 22.08 -4.32 16.47
C GLN A 112 20.91 -3.34 16.45
N ILE A 113 19.86 -3.59 15.67
CA ILE A 113 18.66 -2.75 15.65
C ILE A 113 17.99 -2.79 17.02
N GLU A 114 17.74 -4.00 17.53
CA GLU A 114 17.18 -4.21 18.86
C GLU A 114 18.04 -3.60 19.95
N ALA A 115 19.35 -3.84 19.94
CA ALA A 115 20.27 -3.26 20.93
C ALA A 115 20.28 -1.73 20.87
N GLN A 116 20.27 -1.15 19.67
CA GLN A 116 20.25 0.29 19.48
C GLN A 116 18.90 0.89 19.91
N LEU A 117 17.78 0.27 19.53
CA LEU A 117 16.44 0.66 19.99
C LEU A 117 16.35 0.60 21.51
N ASN A 118 16.72 -0.52 22.13
CA ASN A 118 16.68 -0.69 23.58
C ASN A 118 17.54 0.34 24.33
N SER A 119 18.66 0.79 23.73
CA SER A 119 19.47 1.85 24.32
C SER A 119 18.87 3.25 24.20
N MET A 120 18.15 3.53 23.12
CA MET A 120 17.59 4.87 22.83
C MET A 120 16.19 5.04 23.40
N ARG A 121 15.41 3.96 23.37
CA ARG A 121 13.99 3.89 23.71
C ARG A 121 13.64 2.46 24.16
N PRO A 122 13.85 2.13 25.44
CA PRO A 122 13.63 0.77 25.94
C PRO A 122 12.18 0.32 25.83
N ASP A 123 11.22 1.24 25.82
CA ASP A 123 9.80 0.98 25.66
C ASP A 123 9.32 0.92 24.18
N TYR A 124 10.24 0.82 23.22
CA TYR A 124 9.90 0.85 21.79
C TYR A 124 8.91 -0.26 21.41
N ASN A 125 7.77 0.15 20.86
CA ASN A 125 6.73 -0.76 20.39
C ASN A 125 6.17 -0.27 19.06
N GLY A 126 6.60 -0.88 17.97
CA GLY A 126 6.18 -0.47 16.65
C GLY A 126 7.10 -0.93 15.52
N LEU A 127 7.14 -0.14 14.44
CA LEU A 127 7.64 -0.54 13.14
C LEU A 127 9.01 0.06 12.82
N VAL A 128 9.98 -0.81 12.58
CA VAL A 128 11.24 -0.45 11.94
C VAL A 128 11.15 -0.68 10.42
N PHE A 129 11.43 0.39 9.67
CA PHE A 129 11.58 0.37 8.22
C PHE A 129 13.08 0.25 7.87
N LEU A 130 13.51 -0.96 7.52
CA LEU A 130 14.90 -1.28 7.18
C LEU A 130 15.13 -1.15 5.67
N VAL A 131 16.03 -0.26 5.27
CA VAL A 131 16.23 0.16 3.88
C VAL A 131 17.70 0.17 3.46
N LEU A 132 17.90 0.23 2.14
CA LEU A 132 19.19 0.54 1.52
C LEU A 132 19.14 1.95 0.90
N PRO A 133 20.25 2.70 0.92
CA PRO A 133 20.31 4.07 0.40
C PRO A 133 19.83 4.28 -1.03
N ASN A 134 20.08 3.33 -1.94
CA ASN A 134 19.81 3.47 -3.38
C ASN A 134 18.77 2.45 -3.85
N CYS A 135 17.76 2.17 -3.02
CA CYS A 135 16.74 1.16 -3.28
C CYS A 135 15.45 1.83 -3.75
N PRO A 136 15.06 1.71 -5.04
CA PRO A 136 13.85 2.33 -5.57
C PRO A 136 12.59 1.95 -4.78
N TYR A 137 12.41 0.65 -4.51
CA TYR A 137 11.28 0.16 -3.71
C TYR A 137 11.24 0.71 -2.28
N CYS A 138 12.39 1.12 -1.74
CA CYS A 138 12.45 1.73 -0.41
C CYS A 138 11.95 3.19 -0.46
N PHE A 139 12.20 3.90 -1.56
CA PHE A 139 11.62 5.22 -1.78
C PHE A 139 10.12 5.13 -2.06
N ASP A 140 9.68 4.14 -2.86
CA ASP A 140 8.27 3.94 -3.19
C ASP A 140 7.42 3.59 -1.95
N ALA A 141 7.98 2.83 -1.00
CA ALA A 141 7.29 2.45 0.23
C ALA A 141 7.28 3.57 1.29
N PHE A 142 8.22 4.53 1.23
CA PHE A 142 8.40 5.56 2.26
C PHE A 142 7.13 6.40 2.54
N PRO A 143 6.37 6.89 1.53
CA PRO A 143 5.14 7.65 1.77
C PRO A 143 4.11 6.89 2.62
N ASN A 144 3.98 5.57 2.44
CA ASN A 144 3.06 4.76 3.23
C ASN A 144 3.51 4.66 4.69
N ILE A 145 4.82 4.65 4.94
CA ILE A 145 5.38 4.60 6.30
C ILE A 145 5.17 5.92 7.05
N VAL A 146 5.35 7.04 6.36
CA VAL A 146 5.03 8.37 6.90
C VAL A 146 3.54 8.45 7.21
N ARG A 147 2.67 8.13 6.25
CA ARG A 147 1.22 8.15 6.43
C ARG A 147 0.75 7.21 7.55
N LEU A 148 1.36 6.04 7.71
CA LEU A 148 1.06 5.13 8.82
C LEU A 148 1.32 5.80 10.19
N LYS A 149 2.44 6.52 10.34
CA LYS A 149 2.73 7.27 11.56
C LYS A 149 1.75 8.43 11.78
N GLU A 150 1.38 9.15 10.74
CA GLU A 150 0.40 10.24 10.83
C GLU A 150 -0.97 9.75 11.30
N ARG A 151 -1.41 8.60 10.78
CA ARG A 151 -2.69 7.97 11.14
C ARG A 151 -2.67 7.31 12.51
N ASN A 152 -1.51 6.80 12.94
CA ASN A 152 -1.33 6.23 14.26
C ASN A 152 -0.19 6.94 15.02
N PRO A 153 -0.44 8.11 15.63
CA PRO A 153 0.59 8.89 16.32
C PRO A 153 1.25 8.16 17.48
N ASN A 154 0.58 7.16 18.07
CA ASN A 154 1.11 6.37 19.17
C ASN A 154 1.99 5.21 18.72
N LEU A 155 1.93 4.81 17.45
CA LEU A 155 2.80 3.78 16.89
C LEU A 155 4.21 4.32 16.78
N ASP A 156 5.18 3.61 17.36
CA ASP A 156 6.58 3.97 17.15
C ASP A 156 7.00 3.57 15.75
N VAL A 157 7.63 4.49 15.02
CA VAL A 157 8.11 4.24 13.67
C VAL A 157 9.52 4.78 13.56
N SER A 158 10.45 3.97 13.06
CA SER A 158 11.85 4.39 12.87
C SER A 158 12.43 3.80 11.60
N ILE A 159 13.29 4.57 10.96
CA ILE A 159 13.91 4.19 9.69
C ILE A 159 15.35 3.83 9.96
N PHE A 160 15.74 2.63 9.56
CA PHE A 160 17.11 2.18 9.68
C PHE A 160 17.69 1.99 8.27
N VAL A 161 18.74 2.74 7.99
CA VAL A 161 19.41 2.75 6.69
C VAL A 161 20.70 1.95 6.82
N SER A 162 20.78 0.83 6.11
CA SER A 162 22.00 0.02 6.05
C SER A 162 23.00 0.66 5.09
N ALA A 163 23.97 1.39 5.64
CA ALA A 163 24.98 2.14 4.90
C ALA A 163 26.37 1.96 5.51
N MET A 164 27.37 1.69 4.65
CA MET A 164 28.77 1.50 5.08
C MET A 164 29.47 2.82 5.45
N ASP A 165 28.98 3.94 4.94
CA ASP A 165 29.58 5.26 5.08
C ASP A 165 28.49 6.35 5.20
N SER A 166 28.90 7.53 5.65
CA SER A 166 27.98 8.65 5.88
C SER A 166 27.47 9.28 4.58
N SER A 167 28.18 9.15 3.45
CA SER A 167 27.73 9.76 2.19
C SER A 167 26.52 9.02 1.62
N LYS A 168 26.50 7.69 1.71
CA LYS A 168 25.32 6.89 1.35
C LYS A 168 24.14 7.12 2.29
N PHE A 169 24.40 7.24 3.59
CA PHE A 169 23.35 7.58 4.54
C PHE A 169 22.72 8.94 4.23
N GLN A 170 23.56 9.93 3.93
CA GLN A 170 23.12 11.27 3.58
C GLN A 170 22.37 11.30 2.23
N PHE A 171 22.84 10.52 1.24
CA PHE A 171 22.12 10.35 -0.03
C PHE A 171 20.68 9.93 0.21
N PHE A 172 20.44 8.92 1.05
CA PHE A 172 19.07 8.49 1.36
C PHE A 172 18.23 9.62 1.94
N LYS A 173 18.77 10.36 2.92
CA LYS A 173 18.08 11.48 3.58
C LYS A 173 17.74 12.63 2.64
N GLU A 174 18.58 12.90 1.65
CA GLU A 174 18.37 13.96 0.66
C GLU A 174 17.34 13.58 -0.42
N HIS A 175 17.06 12.29 -0.60
CA HIS A 175 16.16 11.77 -1.64
C HIS A 175 14.78 11.35 -1.11
N ILE A 176 14.55 11.44 0.20
CA ILE A 176 13.23 11.28 0.80
C ILE A 176 12.61 12.65 1.09
N PRO A 177 11.27 12.76 1.09
CA PRO A 177 10.60 13.93 1.65
C PRO A 177 11.02 14.20 3.10
N GLU A 178 10.97 15.48 3.51
CA GLU A 178 11.20 15.86 4.91
C GLU A 178 10.21 15.11 5.82
N THR A 179 10.72 14.62 6.95
CA THR A 179 9.95 13.83 7.90
C THR A 179 10.47 14.01 9.32
N GLU A 180 9.57 13.90 10.29
CA GLU A 180 9.91 13.86 11.72
C GLU A 180 10.29 12.45 12.20
N LEU A 181 10.18 11.43 11.32
CA LEU A 181 10.54 10.07 11.67
C LEU A 181 12.02 9.95 12.04
N PRO A 182 12.38 9.31 13.16
CA PRO A 182 13.77 9.01 13.49
C PRO A 182 14.44 8.18 12.40
N ILE A 183 15.57 8.67 11.87
CA ILE A 183 16.37 7.98 10.86
C ILE A 183 17.74 7.66 11.44
N HIS A 184 18.09 6.37 11.41
CA HIS A 184 19.31 5.83 11.97
C HIS A 184 20.15 5.12 10.90
N MET A 185 21.46 5.12 11.08
CA MET A 185 22.38 4.39 10.22
C MET A 185 22.80 3.09 10.88
N ILE A 186 22.74 1.98 10.14
CA ILE A 186 23.35 0.70 10.50
C ILE A 186 24.58 0.49 9.63
N ARG A 187 25.74 0.31 10.27
CA ARG A 187 27.00 0.03 9.57
C ARG A 187 27.25 -1.45 9.33
N ASP A 188 26.65 -2.33 10.13
CA ASP A 188 26.76 -3.78 9.93
C ASP A 188 25.83 -4.26 8.80
N TYR A 189 26.35 -4.20 7.58
CA TYR A 189 25.65 -4.68 6.40
C TYR A 189 25.33 -6.18 6.47
N LYS A 190 26.19 -6.99 7.10
CA LYS A 190 25.97 -8.44 7.19
C LYS A 190 24.74 -8.73 8.05
N GLN A 191 24.63 -8.04 9.19
CA GLN A 191 23.48 -8.21 10.06
C GLN A 191 22.20 -7.64 9.43
N ALA A 192 22.27 -6.46 8.79
CA ALA A 192 21.12 -5.91 8.06
C ALA A 192 20.62 -6.88 6.97
N THR A 193 21.54 -7.51 6.24
CA THR A 193 21.22 -8.53 5.22
C THR A 193 20.63 -9.80 5.84
N ALA A 194 21.12 -10.22 7.01
CA ALA A 194 20.58 -11.37 7.72
C ALA A 194 19.15 -11.12 8.23
N LEU A 195 18.91 -9.96 8.83
CA LEU A 195 17.58 -9.52 9.27
C LEU A 195 16.61 -9.42 8.09
N SER A 196 17.07 -8.89 6.96
CA SER A 196 16.26 -8.70 5.78
C SER A 196 16.11 -9.96 4.90
N LYS A 197 16.82 -11.05 5.23
CA LYS A 197 17.01 -12.22 4.35
C LYS A 197 17.42 -11.80 2.92
N GLY A 198 18.19 -10.71 2.81
CA GLY A 198 18.64 -10.13 1.55
C GLY A 198 17.57 -9.37 0.75
N LYS A 199 16.36 -9.14 1.29
CA LYS A 199 15.27 -8.43 0.62
C LYS A 199 15.08 -7.04 1.20
N PHE A 200 15.03 -6.02 0.36
CA PHE A 200 14.78 -4.64 0.80
C PHE A 200 13.66 -3.98 -0.04
N PRO A 201 12.83 -3.11 0.55
CA PRO A 201 12.75 -2.83 1.99
C PRO A 201 12.32 -4.06 2.82
N THR A 202 12.65 -4.02 4.11
CA THR A 202 12.16 -4.97 5.11
C THR A 202 11.48 -4.20 6.23
N PHE A 203 10.37 -4.73 6.71
CA PHE A 203 9.57 -4.17 7.78
C PHE A 203 9.67 -5.09 8.99
N LEU A 204 10.12 -4.55 10.11
CA LEU A 204 10.38 -5.29 11.34
C LEU A 204 9.48 -4.74 12.44
N TYR A 205 8.61 -5.58 13.00
CA TYR A 205 7.74 -5.15 14.10
C TYR A 205 8.32 -5.57 15.44
N PHE A 206 8.47 -4.59 16.32
CA PHE A 206 8.93 -4.78 17.69
C PHE A 206 7.74 -4.65 18.64
N LYS A 207 7.58 -5.63 19.52
CA LYS A 207 6.57 -5.64 20.58
C LYS A 207 7.21 -6.14 21.86
N ASN A 208 7.00 -5.42 22.97
CA ASN A 208 7.65 -5.72 24.25
C ASN A 208 9.17 -5.89 24.10
N GLU A 209 9.82 -4.89 23.49
CA GLU A 209 11.28 -4.80 23.36
C GLU A 209 11.94 -5.88 22.47
N ARG A 210 11.13 -6.67 21.75
CA ARG A 210 11.60 -7.79 20.93
C ARG A 210 11.05 -7.72 19.52
N LEU A 211 11.86 -8.17 18.56
CA LEU A 211 11.42 -8.37 17.19
C LEU A 211 10.49 -9.58 17.11
N VAL A 212 9.20 -9.33 16.88
CA VAL A 212 8.16 -10.39 16.85
C VAL A 212 7.71 -10.73 15.44
N TYR A 213 7.91 -9.82 14.48
CA TYR A 213 7.44 -10.01 13.12
C TYR A 213 8.35 -9.38 12.08
N ARG A 214 8.42 -10.02 10.91
CA ARG A 214 9.12 -9.48 9.73
C ARG A 214 8.29 -9.64 8.47
N TRP A 215 8.27 -8.61 7.63
CA TRP A 215 7.83 -8.68 6.24
C TRP A 215 8.93 -8.22 5.30
N SER A 216 9.10 -8.87 4.16
CA SER A 216 9.78 -8.26 3.01
C SER A 216 8.83 -7.37 2.20
N ASN A 217 9.37 -6.62 1.25
CA ASN A 217 8.62 -5.75 0.34
C ASN A 217 7.38 -6.41 -0.31
N ASN A 218 7.51 -7.66 -0.74
CA ASN A 218 6.42 -8.40 -1.38
C ASN A 218 5.41 -9.03 -0.40
N GLN A 219 5.63 -8.84 0.90
CA GLN A 219 4.82 -9.41 1.97
C GLN A 219 4.03 -8.35 2.74
N PHE A 220 4.36 -7.08 2.55
CA PHE A 220 3.87 -5.93 3.30
C PHE A 220 2.85 -5.12 2.49
N GLY A 221 1.67 -5.71 2.26
CA GLY A 221 0.57 -5.07 1.54
C GLY A 221 -0.38 -4.28 2.45
N TYR A 222 -1.49 -3.82 1.88
CA TYR A 222 -2.52 -3.08 2.62
C TYR A 222 -3.08 -3.83 3.84
N PRO A 223 -3.30 -5.16 3.80
CA PRO A 223 -3.71 -5.90 4.99
C PRO A 223 -2.68 -5.92 6.12
N ALA A 224 -1.38 -5.79 5.82
CA ALA A 224 -0.34 -5.68 6.84
C ALA A 224 -0.37 -4.31 7.53
N LEU A 225 -0.61 -3.24 6.76
CA LEU A 225 -0.80 -1.89 7.29
C LEU A 225 -2.04 -1.82 8.20
N ASP A 226 -3.17 -2.38 7.78
CA ASP A 226 -4.38 -2.48 8.62
C ASP A 226 -4.12 -3.23 9.92
N TRP A 227 -3.36 -4.33 9.84
CA TRP A 227 -3.05 -5.14 11.03
C TRP A 227 -2.14 -4.42 12.02
N ILE A 228 -1.19 -3.63 11.53
CA ILE A 228 -0.35 -2.77 12.36
C ILE A 228 -1.18 -1.65 13.00
N GLU A 229 -2.06 -1.00 12.24
CA GLU A 229 -2.97 0.02 12.79
C GLU A 229 -3.85 -0.53 13.90
N ALA A 230 -4.27 -1.80 13.78
CA ALA A 230 -5.04 -2.51 14.80
C ALA A 230 -4.21 -3.03 16.00
N GLY A 231 -2.89 -2.80 16.06
CA GLY A 231 -2.04 -3.23 17.18
C GLY A 231 -1.56 -4.68 17.14
N LEU A 232 -1.59 -5.31 15.96
CA LEU A 232 -1.31 -6.73 15.74
C LEU A 232 -2.19 -7.69 16.56
N GLU A 233 -3.46 -7.35 16.76
CA GLU A 233 -4.47 -8.25 17.33
C GLU A 233 -5.05 -9.23 16.29
#